data_AF-A0A9D6E7Z0-F1
#
_entry.id   AF-A0A9D6E7Z0-F1
#
_cell.length_a   1.000
_cell.length_b   1.000
_cell.length_c   1.000
_cell.angle_alpha   90.00
_cell.angle_beta   90.00
_cell.angle_gamma   90.00
#
_symmetry.space_group_name_H-M   'P 1'
#
loop_
_entity.id
_entity.type
_entity.pdbx_description
1 polymer ?
#
loop_
_entity_poly.entity_id
_entity_poly.type
_entity_poly.pdbx_seq_one_letter_code
_entity_poly.pdbx_strand_id
1 'polypeptide(L)'
;MADRTPPNRKLSLGTMSKNIVFWVLIVLLSIAFYQMVNASRQRSVGIRYSTFSRELDPDNVAQVEITNGQFVQGELKQAISADGRQVKQFNVLLPVQNSEALVQRLEAKGIP
;
A
#
# COMPACT_ATOMS: atom_id res chain seq x y z
N MET A 1 47.70 -55.13 -3.43
CA MET A 1 47.43 -53.69 -3.39
C MET A 1 45.92 -53.52 -3.24
N ALA A 2 45.46 -52.94 -2.13
CA ALA A 2 44.04 -52.85 -1.82
C ALA A 2 43.43 -51.64 -2.53
N ASP A 3 42.57 -51.91 -3.52
CA ASP A 3 41.78 -50.91 -4.20
C ASP A 3 40.67 -50.42 -3.24
N ARG A 4 40.73 -49.15 -2.83
CA ARG A 4 39.71 -48.49 -2.00
C ARG A 4 39.05 -47.42 -2.85
N THR A 5 38.01 -47.79 -3.58
CA THR A 5 37.14 -46.82 -4.26
C THR A 5 36.35 -46.02 -3.21
N PRO A 6 36.34 -44.68 -3.28
CA PRO A 6 35.62 -43.86 -2.30
C PRO A 6 34.10 -43.97 -2.50
N PRO A 7 33.29 -43.92 -1.42
CA PRO A 7 31.85 -44.07 -1.54
C PRO A 7 31.24 -42.86 -2.26
N ASN A 8 30.50 -43.14 -3.33
CA ASN A 8 29.74 -42.14 -4.07
C ASN A 8 28.58 -41.63 -3.21
N ARG A 9 28.82 -40.55 -2.46
CA ARG A 9 27.81 -39.87 -1.66
C ARG A 9 26.89 -39.10 -2.62
N LYS A 10 25.87 -39.78 -3.13
CA LYS A 10 24.76 -39.15 -3.84
C LYS A 10 24.05 -38.22 -2.86
N LEU A 11 24.25 -36.91 -3.00
CA LEU A 11 23.54 -35.87 -2.27
C LEU A 11 22.04 -36.08 -2.49
N SER A 12 21.34 -36.57 -1.47
CA SER A 12 19.89 -36.77 -1.49
C SER A 12 19.17 -35.43 -1.41
N LEU A 13 19.25 -34.63 -2.47
CA LEU A 13 18.54 -33.35 -2.64
C LEU A 13 17.01 -33.55 -2.70
N GLY A 14 16.54 -34.78 -2.94
CA GLY A 14 15.12 -35.10 -3.09
C GLY A 14 14.32 -35.18 -1.78
N THR A 15 14.94 -35.56 -0.65
CA THR A 15 14.23 -35.81 0.61
C THR A 15 14.23 -34.62 1.59
N MET A 16 15.14 -33.66 1.42
CA MET A 16 15.15 -32.41 2.20
C MET A 16 14.25 -31.31 1.57
N SER A 17 13.57 -31.63 0.46
CA SER A 17 12.76 -30.71 -0.33
C SER A 17 11.45 -30.33 0.34
N LYS A 18 10.78 -31.24 1.07
CA LYS A 18 9.43 -30.99 1.61
C LYS A 18 9.38 -29.83 2.61
N ASN A 19 10.34 -29.77 3.55
CA ASN A 19 10.39 -28.67 4.52
C ASN A 19 10.79 -27.35 3.86
N ILE A 20 11.75 -27.39 2.93
CA ILE A 20 12.21 -26.20 2.20
C ILE A 20 11.07 -25.61 1.37
N VAL A 21 10.30 -26.45 0.66
CA VAL A 21 9.14 -26.01 -0.12
C VAL A 21 8.09 -25.36 0.79
N PHE A 22 7.84 -25.92 1.97
CA PHE A 22 6.92 -25.33 2.95
C PHE A 22 7.38 -23.92 3.40
N TRP A 23 8.66 -23.76 3.74
CA TRP A 23 9.22 -22.45 4.10
C TRP A 23 9.18 -21.45 2.94
N VAL A 24 9.50 -21.88 1.73
CA VAL A 24 9.43 -21.04 0.53
C VAL A 24 7.98 -20.59 0.27
N LEU A 25 7.00 -21.49 0.45
CA LEU A 25 5.59 -21.16 0.28
C LEU A 25 5.12 -20.14 1.32
N ILE A 26 5.54 -20.28 2.59
CA ILE A 26 5.27 -19.28 3.64
C ILE A 26 5.86 -17.92 3.29
N VAL A 27 7.11 -17.88 2.80
CA VAL A 27 7.78 -16.62 2.42
C VAL A 27 7.07 -15.98 1.23
N LEU A 28 6.73 -16.77 0.20
CA LEU A 28 5.96 -16.29 -0.95
C LEU A 28 4.61 -15.72 -0.54
N LEU A 29 3.90 -16.41 0.36
CA LEU A 29 2.61 -15.93 0.88
C LEU A 29 2.79 -14.63 1.66
N SER A 30 3.81 -14.54 2.51
CA SER A 30 4.15 -13.31 3.24
C SER A 30 4.43 -12.14 2.30
N ILE A 31 5.18 -12.37 1.22
CA ILE A 31 5.48 -11.36 0.21
C ILE A 31 4.20 -10.96 -0.55
N ALA A 32 3.33 -11.91 -0.89
CA ALA A 32 2.05 -11.64 -1.55
C ALA A 32 1.14 -10.77 -0.67
N PHE A 33 1.03 -11.09 0.63
CA PHE A 33 0.31 -10.27 1.61
C PHE A 33 0.93 -8.87 1.74
N TYR A 34 2.26 -8.79 1.83
CA TYR A 34 2.96 -7.50 1.88
C TYR A 34 2.69 -6.67 0.63
N GLN A 35 2.72 -7.27 -0.57
CA GLN A 35 2.38 -6.58 -1.81
C GLN A 35 0.93 -6.11 -1.81
N MET A 36 -0.02 -6.88 -1.29
CA MET A 36 -1.43 -6.46 -1.21
C MET A 36 -1.64 -5.27 -0.27
N VAL A 37 -0.99 -5.27 0.90
CA VAL A 37 -1.06 -4.16 1.86
C VAL A 37 -0.30 -2.93 1.38
N ASN A 38 0.80 -3.11 0.66
CA ASN A 38 1.60 -2.00 0.17
C ASN A 38 1.06 -1.44 -1.16
N ALA A 39 0.30 -2.24 -1.92
CA ALA A 39 -0.38 -1.81 -3.15
C ALA A 39 -1.44 -0.74 -2.91
N SER A 40 -2.06 -0.71 -1.71
CA SER A 40 -2.97 0.38 -1.32
C SER A 40 -2.23 1.67 -0.96
N ARG A 41 -0.91 1.60 -0.67
CA ARG A 41 -0.04 2.75 -0.35
C ARG A 41 0.71 3.27 -1.58
N GLN A 42 0.17 3.05 -2.78
CA GLN A 42 0.76 3.41 -4.07
C GLN A 42 0.99 4.94 -4.18
N ARG A 43 2.14 5.41 -3.67
CA ARG A 43 2.65 6.78 -3.80
C ARG A 43 1.61 7.85 -3.47
N SER A 44 1.15 7.89 -2.22
CA SER A 44 0.44 9.05 -1.68
C SER A 44 1.34 10.28 -1.83
N VAL A 45 1.01 11.18 -2.75
CA VAL A 45 1.75 12.43 -2.93
C VAL A 45 1.16 13.50 -2.01
N GLY A 46 2.05 14.22 -1.32
CA GLY A 46 1.71 15.32 -0.45
C GLY A 46 1.09 16.46 -1.23
N ILE A 47 -0.22 16.63 -1.13
CA ILE A 47 -0.92 17.77 -1.75
C ILE A 47 -1.33 18.77 -0.67
N ARG A 48 -1.39 20.04 -1.07
CA ARG A 48 -1.83 21.13 -0.18
C ARG A 48 -3.32 21.01 0.11
N TYR A 49 -3.75 21.48 1.27
CA TYR A 49 -5.16 21.53 1.65
C TYR A 49 -6.03 22.28 0.62
N SER A 50 -5.53 23.38 0.05
CA SER A 50 -6.26 24.15 -0.96
C SER A 50 -6.48 23.39 -2.27
N THR A 51 -5.54 22.52 -2.66
CA THR A 51 -5.69 21.63 -3.81
C THR A 51 -6.75 20.58 -3.50
N PHE A 52 -6.66 19.94 -2.33
CA PHE A 52 -7.67 18.98 -1.88
C PHE A 52 -9.08 19.58 -1.82
N SER A 53 -9.25 20.76 -1.24
CA SER A 53 -10.56 21.42 -1.16
C SER A 53 -11.12 21.72 -2.55
N ARG A 54 -10.26 22.09 -3.50
CA ARG A 54 -10.66 22.35 -4.89
C ARG A 54 -11.09 21.10 -5.62
N GLU A 55 -10.52 19.94 -5.30
CA GLU A 55 -10.90 18.65 -5.90
C GLU A 55 -12.10 18.00 -5.19
N LEU A 56 -12.36 18.38 -3.93
CA LEU A 56 -13.55 17.97 -3.20
C LEU A 56 -14.82 18.60 -3.78
N ASP A 57 -14.76 19.87 -4.19
CA ASP A 57 -15.88 20.60 -4.79
C ASP A 57 -16.49 19.90 -6.03
N PRO A 58 -15.71 19.48 -7.05
CA PRO A 58 -16.20 18.76 -8.23
C PRO A 58 -16.51 17.27 -7.99
N ASP A 59 -16.50 16.79 -6.74
CA ASP A 59 -16.76 15.39 -6.39
C ASP A 59 -15.73 14.42 -7.01
N ASN A 60 -14.49 14.87 -7.15
CA ASN A 60 -13.38 14.05 -7.66
C ASN A 60 -12.73 13.20 -6.56
N VAL A 61 -13.22 13.25 -5.32
CA VAL A 61 -12.71 12.46 -4.19
C VAL A 61 -13.53 11.18 -4.07
N ALA A 62 -12.87 10.02 -4.06
CA ALA A 62 -13.52 8.71 -3.99
C ALA A 62 -13.65 8.22 -2.54
N GLN A 63 -12.59 8.34 -1.75
CA GLN A 63 -12.52 7.86 -0.37
C GLN A 63 -11.53 8.70 0.42
N VAL A 64 -11.81 8.89 1.71
CA VAL A 64 -10.95 9.64 2.62
C VAL A 64 -10.79 8.90 3.95
N GLU A 65 -9.55 8.67 4.37
CA GLU A 65 -9.19 8.17 5.69
C GLU A 65 -8.48 9.26 6.49
N ILE A 66 -9.02 9.59 7.67
CA ILE A 66 -8.43 10.59 8.57
C ILE A 66 -7.64 9.85 9.66
N THR A 67 -6.32 9.99 9.63
CA THR A 67 -5.39 9.45 10.64
C THR A 67 -4.97 10.56 11.61
N ASN A 68 -4.91 10.25 12.90
CA ASN A 68 -4.43 11.16 13.95
C ASN A 68 -5.15 12.53 13.99
N GLY A 69 -6.39 12.62 13.50
CA GLY A 69 -7.19 13.85 13.50
C GLY A 69 -6.65 15.00 12.63
N GLN A 70 -5.54 14.81 11.92
CA GLN A 70 -4.86 15.86 11.17
C GLN A 70 -4.35 15.40 9.80
N PHE A 71 -3.99 14.12 9.67
CA PHE A 71 -3.52 13.57 8.41
C PHE A 71 -4.70 12.96 7.66
N VAL A 72 -4.87 13.37 6.42
CA VAL A 72 -5.94 12.89 5.56
C VAL A 72 -5.29 12.17 4.40
N GLN A 73 -5.62 10.90 4.23
CA GLN A 73 -5.17 10.08 3.12
C GLN A 73 -6.40 9.73 2.29
N GLY A 74 -6.28 9.74 0.97
CA GLY A 74 -7.45 9.48 0.14
C GLY A 74 -7.09 9.12 -1.29
N GLU A 75 -8.12 8.69 -2.01
CA GLU A 75 -8.05 8.41 -3.44
C GLU A 75 -8.99 9.34 -4.22
N LEU A 76 -8.52 9.80 -5.37
CA LEU A 76 -9.30 10.56 -6.33
C LEU A 76 -9.92 9.63 -7.38
N LYS A 77 -11.14 9.94 -7.80
CA LYS A 77 -11.83 9.24 -8.90
C LYS A 77 -11.04 9.41 -10.20
N GLN A 78 -10.53 10.61 -10.46
CA GLN A 78 -9.68 10.94 -11.60
C GLN A 78 -8.33 11.47 -11.13
N ALA A 79 -7.25 10.97 -11.73
CA ALA A 79 -5.90 11.40 -11.40
C ALA A 79 -5.69 12.88 -11.78
N ILE A 80 -5.18 13.67 -10.83
CA ILE A 80 -4.83 15.08 -11.06
C ILE A 80 -3.35 15.25 -11.32
N SER A 81 -2.97 16.27 -12.09
CA SER A 81 -1.56 16.65 -12.22
C SER A 81 -1.18 17.55 -11.05
N ALA A 82 -0.44 17.02 -10.09
CA ALA A 82 0.12 17.79 -8.97
C ALA A 82 1.65 17.68 -9.01
N ASP A 83 2.34 18.83 -8.96
CA ASP A 83 3.81 18.92 -9.02
C ASP A 83 4.45 18.14 -10.18
N GLY A 84 3.79 18.18 -11.36
CA GLY A 84 4.26 17.53 -12.59
C GLY A 84 4.12 16.00 -12.60
N ARG A 85 3.38 15.42 -11.66
CA ARG A 85 3.07 13.98 -11.60
C ARG A 85 1.57 13.76 -11.59
N GLN A 86 1.13 12.67 -12.23
CA GLN A 86 -0.25 12.21 -12.07
C GLN A 86 -0.41 11.58 -10.69
N VAL A 87 -1.31 12.14 -9.89
CA VAL A 87 -1.59 11.75 -8.52
C VAL A 87 -3.02 11.25 -8.48
N LYS A 88 -3.17 9.96 -8.14
CA LYS A 88 -4.47 9.34 -7.87
C LYS A 88 -4.69 9.16 -6.38
N GLN A 89 -3.65 8.80 -5.65
CA GLN A 89 -3.65 8.72 -4.19
C GLN A 89 -2.91 9.91 -3.60
N PHE A 90 -3.49 10.54 -2.58
CA PHE A 90 -2.92 11.74 -1.98
C PHE A 90 -2.87 11.64 -0.47
N ASN A 91 -1.99 12.44 0.12
CA ASN A 91 -2.01 12.75 1.54
C ASN A 91 -2.00 14.26 1.74
N VAL A 92 -2.80 14.72 2.71
CA VAL A 92 -3.01 16.13 3.04
C VAL A 92 -2.83 16.28 4.54
N LEU A 93 -2.08 17.30 4.94
CA LEU A 93 -2.08 17.75 6.31
C LEU A 93 -3.16 18.82 6.48
N LEU A 94 -4.10 18.57 7.39
CA LEU A 94 -5.14 19.54 7.70
C LEU A 94 -4.56 20.73 8.47
N PRO A 95 -5.01 21.96 8.14
CA PRO A 95 -4.60 23.17 8.86
C PRO A 95 -5.18 23.21 10.29
N VAL A 96 -6.27 22.50 10.54
CA VAL A 96 -6.95 22.41 11.84
C VAL A 96 -7.19 20.94 12.16
N GLN A 97 -6.84 20.52 13.37
CA GLN A 97 -7.11 19.16 13.84
C GLN A 97 -8.59 18.98 14.15
N ASN A 98 -9.15 17.80 13.85
CA ASN A 98 -10.53 17.41 14.16
C ASN A 98 -11.58 18.42 13.68
N SER A 99 -11.45 18.91 12.45
CA SER A 99 -12.42 19.85 11.89
C SER A 99 -13.77 19.16 11.61
N GLU A 100 -14.76 19.35 12.48
CA GLU A 100 -16.13 18.86 12.28
C GLU A 100 -16.76 19.38 10.99
N ALA A 101 -16.46 20.64 10.62
CA ALA A 101 -16.94 21.23 9.37
C ALA A 101 -16.43 20.48 8.12
N LEU A 102 -15.23 19.90 8.18
CA LEU A 102 -14.71 19.05 7.11
C LEU A 102 -15.45 17.71 7.08
N VAL A 103 -15.66 17.08 8.23
CA VAL A 103 -16.38 15.80 8.35
C VAL A 103 -17.79 15.95 7.77
N GLN A 104 -18.53 16.98 8.18
CA GLN A 104 -19.87 17.27 7.65
C GLN A 104 -19.88 17.48 6.13
N ARG A 105 -18.83 18.10 5.57
CA ARG A 105 -18.70 18.29 4.11
C ARG A 105 -18.44 16.98 3.38
N LEU A 106 -17.64 16.08 3.96
CA LEU A 106 -17.37 14.75 3.42
C LEU A 106 -18.64 13.89 3.46
N GLU A 107 -19.34 13.89 4.59
CA GLU A 107 -20.63 13.20 4.78
C GLU A 107 -21.71 13.73 3.81
N ALA A 108 -21.81 15.05 3.63
CA ALA A 108 -22.74 15.66 2.68
C ALA A 108 -22.48 15.24 1.22
N LYS A 109 -21.23 14.84 0.91
CA LYS A 109 -20.84 14.31 -0.41
C LYS A 109 -20.89 12.78 -0.47
N GLY A 110 -21.28 12.11 0.61
CA GLY A 110 -21.36 10.64 0.67
C GLY A 110 -20.00 9.95 0.57
N ILE A 111 -18.93 10.64 0.96
CA ILE A 111 -17.57 10.09 0.94
C ILE A 111 -17.38 9.28 2.24
N PRO A 112 -17.05 7.98 2.16
CA PRO A 112 -16.83 7.11 3.31
C PRO A 112 -15.46 7.34 3.97
#